data_AF-A0A7S1GYC4-F1
#
_entry.id   AF-A0A7S1GYC4-F1
#
_cell.length_a   1.000
_cell.length_b   1.000
_cell.length_c   1.000
_cell.angle_alpha   90.00
_cell.angle_beta   90.00
_cell.angle_gamma   90.00
#
_symmetry.space_group_name_H-M   'P 1'
#
loop_
_entity.id
_entity.type
_entity.pdbx_description
1 polymer ?
#
loop_
_entity_poly.entity_id
_entity_poly.type
_entity_poly.pdbx_seq_one_letter_code
_entity_poly.pdbx_strand_id
1 'polypeptide(L)'
;MRIRKRAVPCLLALLLAIPCTVASSQPTPSDRRAEVSQMTVLGFEKDDNAGYSVCRADVNDDGYDDLIIGASSGDGLNNASPDAGDVYVVFGKASGFTATFDAKTLDGMNGFVIHGVDAGDNFGAVVASADVNGDGFG
;
A
#
# COMPACT_ATOMS: atom_id res chain seq x y z
N MET A 1 -13.54 -9.50 -19.74
CA MET A 1 -12.44 -10.30 -20.31
C MET A 1 -11.60 -10.82 -19.15
N ARG A 2 -11.74 -12.10 -18.78
CA ARG A 2 -11.06 -12.70 -17.60
C ARG A 2 -9.64 -13.12 -17.98
N ILE A 3 -8.62 -12.48 -17.42
CA ILE A 3 -7.23 -12.91 -17.55
C ILE A 3 -6.98 -13.96 -16.46
N ARG A 4 -6.73 -15.21 -16.85
CA ARG A 4 -6.41 -16.29 -15.89
C ARG A 4 -4.95 -16.15 -15.44
N LYS A 5 -4.72 -15.82 -14.16
CA LYS A 5 -3.39 -15.89 -13.51
C LYS A 5 -2.95 -17.37 -13.53
N ARG A 6 -1.82 -17.67 -14.18
CA ARG A 6 -1.20 -19.01 -14.14
C ARG A 6 -0.23 -19.05 -12.96
N ALA A 7 -0.43 -19.98 -12.04
CA ALA A 7 0.49 -20.23 -10.92
C ALA A 7 1.83 -20.78 -11.45
N VAL A 8 2.94 -20.22 -10.97
CA VAL A 8 4.30 -20.75 -11.17
C VAL A 8 4.79 -21.22 -9.78
N PRO A 9 5.35 -22.43 -9.64
CA PRO A 9 5.68 -22.98 -8.33
C PRO A 9 6.91 -22.27 -7.73
N CYS A 10 6.76 -21.84 -6.48
CA CYS A 10 7.78 -21.12 -5.71
C CYS A 10 8.78 -22.12 -5.11
N LEU A 11 10.00 -22.18 -5.64
CA LEU A 11 11.10 -22.98 -5.09
C LEU A 11 11.90 -22.12 -4.10
N LEU A 12 11.67 -22.37 -2.80
CA LEU A 12 12.54 -22.20 -1.63
C LEU A 12 13.69 -21.17 -1.73
N ALA A 13 13.52 -20.00 -1.10
CA ALA A 13 14.63 -19.13 -0.70
C ALA A 13 14.42 -18.62 0.73
N LEU A 14 15.49 -18.74 1.52
CA LEU A 14 15.60 -18.59 2.96
C LEU A 14 15.86 -17.12 3.35
N LEU A 15 15.09 -16.63 4.33
CA LEU A 15 15.25 -15.44 5.21
C LEU A 15 16.09 -14.23 4.73
N LEU A 16 15.41 -13.16 4.32
CA LEU A 16 15.38 -11.81 4.95
C LEU A 16 14.76 -10.83 3.94
N ALA A 17 13.57 -10.30 4.26
CA ALA A 17 12.79 -9.37 3.45
C ALA A 17 12.58 -9.81 1.99
N ILE A 18 11.51 -10.56 1.73
CA ILE A 18 11.03 -10.71 0.34
C ILE A 18 10.52 -9.32 -0.06
N PRO A 19 11.21 -8.55 -0.94
CA PRO A 19 10.63 -7.33 -1.45
C PRO A 19 9.37 -7.72 -2.21
N CYS A 20 8.30 -6.94 -2.01
CA CYS A 20 7.01 -7.01 -2.70
C CYS A 20 7.27 -7.19 -4.23
N THR A 21 7.34 -8.45 -4.69
CA THR A 21 7.79 -8.80 -6.06
C THR A 21 6.56 -9.19 -6.86
N VAL A 22 6.21 -8.35 -7.82
CA VAL A 22 5.04 -8.49 -8.67
C VAL A 22 5.33 -9.50 -9.80
N ALA A 23 4.44 -10.46 -10.00
CA ALA A 23 4.30 -11.15 -11.28
C ALA A 23 3.58 -10.22 -12.27
N SER A 24 4.30 -9.38 -13.01
CA SER A 24 3.67 -8.45 -13.96
C SER A 24 3.52 -9.08 -15.35
N SER A 25 2.28 -9.19 -15.83
CA SER A 25 2.02 -9.31 -17.26
C SER A 25 2.24 -7.94 -17.91
N GLN A 26 3.05 -7.87 -18.96
CA GLN A 26 3.31 -6.64 -19.71
C GLN A 26 1.97 -6.02 -20.22
N PRO A 27 1.71 -4.71 -20.02
CA PRO A 27 0.51 -4.06 -20.52
C PRO A 27 0.55 -3.94 -22.06
N THR A 28 -0.60 -4.08 -22.72
CA THR A 28 -0.71 -3.95 -24.18
C THR A 28 -0.77 -2.48 -24.60
N PRO A 29 -0.40 -2.12 -25.85
CA PRO A 29 -0.36 -0.72 -26.30
C PRO A 29 -1.70 0.05 -26.20
N SER A 30 -2.84 -0.62 -26.03
CA SER A 30 -4.14 0.03 -25.85
C SER A 30 -4.46 0.39 -24.39
N ASP A 31 -3.63 0.01 -23.42
CA ASP A 31 -3.80 0.29 -21.99
C ASP A 31 -3.10 1.58 -21.52
N ARG A 32 -2.66 2.46 -22.42
CA ARG A 32 -2.17 3.79 -22.03
C ARG A 32 -3.31 4.70 -21.59
N ARG A 33 -3.76 4.50 -20.34
CA ARG A 33 -4.64 5.40 -19.59
C ARG A 33 -3.79 6.43 -18.84
N ALA A 34 -4.27 7.68 -18.87
CA ALA A 34 -3.82 8.86 -18.12
C ALA A 34 -2.37 8.81 -17.60
N GLU A 35 -1.44 9.43 -18.35
CA GLU A 35 -0.05 9.61 -17.92
C GLU A 35 0.07 10.59 -16.75
N VAL A 36 -0.31 10.15 -15.56
CA VAL A 36 0.31 10.65 -14.33
C VAL A 36 1.52 9.74 -14.11
N SER A 37 2.64 10.12 -14.73
CA SER A 37 3.91 9.36 -14.60
C SER A 37 4.47 9.41 -13.16
N GLN A 38 4.00 10.34 -12.34
CA GLN A 38 4.45 10.59 -10.98
C GLN A 38 3.27 11.07 -10.13
N MET A 39 3.10 10.43 -8.97
CA MET A 39 2.13 10.79 -7.95
C MET A 39 2.90 11.13 -6.68
N THR A 40 2.59 12.26 -6.07
CA THR A 40 3.09 12.67 -4.76
C THR A 40 2.06 12.31 -3.70
N VAL A 41 2.47 11.56 -2.69
CA VAL A 41 1.65 11.33 -1.50
C VAL A 41 2.15 12.25 -0.39
N LEU A 42 1.26 13.08 0.15
CA LEU A 42 1.51 13.88 1.34
C LEU A 42 1.12 13.04 2.56
N GLY A 43 2.06 12.88 3.49
CA GLY A 43 1.82 12.22 4.78
C GLY A 43 0.86 13.02 5.67
N PHE A 44 0.42 12.40 6.76
CA PHE A 44 -0.52 13.00 7.70
C PHE A 44 0.17 14.12 8.49
N GLU A 45 1.14 13.83 9.35
CA GLU A 45 1.88 14.89 10.02
C GLU A 45 3.32 15.02 9.53
N LYS A 46 3.93 16.16 9.87
CA LYS A 46 5.36 16.38 9.64
C LYS A 46 6.16 15.42 10.52
N ASP A 47 7.24 14.91 9.96
CA ASP A 47 8.20 14.02 10.64
C ASP A 47 7.73 12.56 10.87
N ASP A 48 6.50 12.20 10.48
CA ASP A 48 5.95 10.83 10.61
C ASP A 48 6.66 9.78 9.72
N ASN A 49 7.57 10.20 8.85
CA ASN A 49 8.27 9.34 7.90
C ASN A 49 7.32 8.55 6.97
N ALA A 50 6.22 9.15 6.54
CA ALA A 50 5.34 8.55 5.53
C ALA A 50 6.13 8.18 4.26
N GLY A 51 6.01 6.92 3.84
CA GLY A 51 6.82 6.35 2.75
C GLY A 51 8.08 5.64 3.21
N TYR A 52 8.27 5.46 4.52
CA TYR A 52 9.38 4.66 5.08
C TYR A 52 9.39 3.24 4.52
N SER A 53 8.21 2.65 4.35
CA SER A 53 8.00 1.39 3.66
C SER A 53 6.78 1.47 2.73
N VAL A 54 6.81 0.76 1.61
CA VAL A 54 5.71 0.74 0.63
C VAL A 54 5.50 -0.65 0.05
N CYS A 55 4.24 -1.04 -0.16
CA CYS A 55 3.86 -2.19 -0.96
C CYS A 55 2.50 -1.92 -1.62
N ARG A 56 2.03 -2.85 -2.44
CA ARG A 56 0.79 -2.74 -3.19
C ARG A 56 0.03 -4.06 -3.16
N ALA A 57 -1.28 -3.99 -3.06
CA ALA A 57 -2.19 -5.13 -3.10
C ALA A 57 -3.60 -4.63 -3.41
N ASP A 58 -4.46 -5.48 -3.97
CA ASP A 58 -5.90 -5.20 -4.06
C ASP A 58 -6.55 -5.64 -2.75
N VAL A 59 -6.65 -4.71 -1.78
CA VAL A 59 -7.07 -4.98 -0.40
C VAL A 59 -8.59 -5.01 -0.29
N ASN A 60 -9.30 -4.41 -1.25
CA ASN A 60 -10.75 -4.26 -1.24
C ASN A 60 -11.49 -5.05 -2.35
N ASP A 61 -10.78 -5.84 -3.16
CA ASP A 61 -11.31 -6.67 -4.25
C ASP A 61 -12.09 -5.86 -5.31
N ASP A 62 -11.52 -4.71 -5.70
CA ASP A 62 -12.11 -3.88 -6.75
C ASP A 62 -11.42 -4.05 -8.12
N GLY A 63 -10.36 -4.84 -8.17
CA GLY A 63 -9.56 -5.13 -9.35
C GLY A 63 -8.46 -4.11 -9.64
N TYR A 64 -8.22 -3.14 -8.76
CA TYR A 64 -7.12 -2.18 -8.84
C TYR A 64 -6.18 -2.36 -7.66
N ASP A 65 -4.87 -2.33 -7.92
CA ASP A 65 -3.89 -2.38 -6.83
C ASP A 65 -3.96 -1.09 -6.00
N ASP A 66 -4.11 -1.25 -4.68
CA ASP A 66 -4.04 -0.21 -3.68
C ASP A 66 -2.58 0.08 -3.28
N LEU A 67 -2.34 1.25 -2.69
CA LEU A 67 -1.04 1.64 -2.18
C LEU A 67 -1.03 1.56 -0.65
N ILE A 68 -0.11 0.76 -0.11
CA ILE A 68 0.08 0.58 1.33
C ILE A 68 1.38 1.29 1.72
N ILE A 69 1.30 2.24 2.64
CA ILE A 69 2.38 3.16 2.99
C ILE A 69 2.60 3.12 4.49
N GLY A 70 3.79 2.69 4.91
CA GLY A 70 4.23 2.79 6.29
C GLY A 70 4.78 4.18 6.63
N ALA A 71 4.46 4.65 7.83
CA ALA A 71 4.95 5.86 8.45
C ALA A 71 5.44 5.50 9.85
N SER A 72 6.69 5.02 9.93
CA SER A 72 7.22 4.40 11.15
C SER A 72 7.31 5.35 12.33
N SER A 73 7.26 6.66 12.10
CA SER A 73 7.32 7.70 13.14
C SER A 73 5.99 8.41 13.34
N GLY A 74 4.88 7.86 12.85
CA GLY A 74 3.55 8.39 13.13
C GLY A 74 3.22 8.37 14.62
N ASP A 75 2.42 9.33 15.08
CA ASP A 75 2.10 9.50 16.51
C ASP A 75 0.79 8.79 16.92
N GLY A 76 0.32 7.85 16.10
CA GLY A 76 -0.86 7.04 16.34
C GLY A 76 -2.15 7.85 16.34
N LEU A 77 -3.22 7.24 16.88
CA LEU A 77 -4.55 7.87 16.83
C LEU A 77 -4.56 9.20 17.61
N ASN A 78 -5.00 10.27 16.94
CA ASN A 78 -5.06 11.64 17.47
C ASN A 78 -3.70 12.20 17.94
N ASN A 79 -2.58 11.69 17.41
CA ASN A 79 -1.22 12.06 17.81
C ASN A 79 -0.97 11.88 19.32
N ALA A 80 -1.54 10.82 19.90
CA ALA A 80 -1.52 10.56 21.34
C ALA A 80 -0.33 9.68 21.80
N SER A 81 0.33 8.98 20.88
CA SER A 81 1.36 7.99 21.16
C SER A 81 2.59 8.24 20.29
N PRO A 82 3.58 9.02 20.76
CA PRO A 82 4.75 9.39 19.97
C PRO A 82 5.48 8.19 19.37
N ASP A 83 5.82 8.25 18.08
CA ASP A 83 6.51 7.17 17.34
C ASP A 83 5.81 5.80 17.43
N ALA A 84 4.49 5.75 17.68
CA ALA A 84 3.74 4.50 17.62
C ALA A 84 3.72 3.90 16.21
N GLY A 85 3.86 4.75 15.20
CA GLY A 85 3.83 4.45 13.78
C GLY A 85 2.41 4.33 13.22
N ASP A 86 2.26 4.52 11.91
CA ASP A 86 1.00 4.42 11.19
C ASP A 86 1.17 3.70 9.85
N VAL A 87 0.08 3.11 9.34
CA VAL A 87 0.01 2.56 7.98
C VAL A 87 -1.20 3.13 7.25
N TYR A 88 -0.97 3.75 6.10
CA TYR A 88 -2.01 4.28 5.22
C TYR A 88 -2.27 3.29 4.09
N VAL A 89 -3.54 2.97 3.86
CA VAL A 89 -4.00 2.21 2.70
C VAL A 89 -4.79 3.17 1.82
N VAL A 90 -4.33 3.38 0.59
CA VAL A 90 -4.94 4.28 -0.39
C VAL A 90 -5.54 3.44 -1.51
N PHE A 91 -6.86 3.50 -1.69
CA PHE A 91 -7.52 2.66 -2.67
C PHE A 91 -7.20 3.07 -4.11
N GLY A 92 -6.84 2.07 -4.92
CA GLY A 92 -6.71 2.17 -6.36
C GLY A 92 -8.04 2.51 -7.01
N LYS A 93 -7.99 2.96 -8.28
CA LYS A 93 -9.21 3.19 -9.07
C LYS A 93 -8.92 3.27 -10.56
N ALA A 94 -9.95 2.96 -11.35
CA ALA A 94 -9.92 3.00 -12.82
C ALA A 94 -9.49 4.34 -13.43
N SER A 95 -9.81 5.44 -12.75
CA SER A 95 -9.45 6.79 -13.18
C SER A 95 -7.99 7.16 -12.86
N GLY A 96 -7.27 6.29 -12.15
CA GLY A 96 -5.95 6.57 -11.61
C GLY A 96 -5.99 7.60 -10.47
N PHE A 97 -4.81 8.03 -10.05
CA PHE A 97 -4.66 9.07 -9.04
C PHE A 97 -4.44 10.44 -9.67
N THR A 98 -4.77 11.49 -8.90
CA THR A 98 -4.30 12.84 -9.18
C THR A 98 -2.80 12.94 -8.93
N ALA A 99 -2.14 13.97 -9.47
CA ALA A 99 -0.69 14.17 -9.27
C ALA A 99 -0.30 14.30 -7.79
N THR A 100 -1.23 14.72 -6.93
CA THR A 100 -1.06 14.78 -5.49
C THR A 100 -2.21 14.08 -4.79
N PHE A 101 -1.91 13.29 -3.77
CA PHE A 101 -2.86 12.72 -2.82
C PHE A 101 -2.45 13.10 -1.40
N ASP A 102 -3.40 13.50 -0.58
CA ASP A 102 -3.18 13.88 0.82
C ASP A 102 -3.79 12.81 1.72
N ALA A 103 -2.96 12.15 2.54
CA ALA A 103 -3.40 11.10 3.45
C ALA A 103 -4.42 11.61 4.49
N LYS A 104 -4.47 12.93 4.77
CA LYS A 104 -5.52 13.52 5.62
C LYS A 104 -6.93 13.40 5.06
N THR A 105 -7.05 13.13 3.77
CA THR A 105 -8.34 13.01 3.09
C THR A 105 -8.91 11.60 3.15
N LEU A 106 -8.23 10.65 3.80
CA LEU A 106 -8.71 9.27 3.95
C LEU A 106 -10.02 9.24 4.76
N ASP A 107 -11.06 8.64 4.17
CA ASP A 107 -12.43 8.68 4.71
C ASP A 107 -13.16 7.32 4.72
N GLY A 108 -12.47 6.23 4.37
CA GLY A 108 -13.03 4.90 4.22
C GLY A 108 -13.57 4.60 2.81
N MET A 109 -13.85 5.61 1.99
CA MET A 109 -14.24 5.44 0.58
C MET A 109 -13.04 5.47 -0.37
N ASN A 110 -11.99 6.21 0.00
CA ASN A 110 -10.75 6.34 -0.76
C ASN A 110 -9.54 5.63 -0.10
N GLY A 111 -9.78 4.91 0.99
CA GLY A 111 -8.76 4.23 1.77
C GLY A 111 -8.99 4.42 3.27
N PHE A 112 -8.02 4.00 4.08
CA PHE A 112 -8.07 4.10 5.54
C PHE A 112 -6.66 4.12 6.16
N VAL A 113 -6.61 4.41 7.46
CA VAL A 113 -5.37 4.39 8.26
C VAL A 113 -5.47 3.33 9.36
N ILE A 114 -4.36 2.65 9.61
CA ILE A 114 -4.15 1.76 10.74
C ILE A 114 -3.14 2.43 11.67
N HIS A 115 -3.57 2.73 12.88
CA HIS A 115 -2.73 3.39 13.87
C HIS A 115 -1.97 2.40 14.74
N GLY A 116 -0.69 2.67 14.97
CA GLY A 116 0.08 2.09 16.07
C GLY A 116 -0.54 2.46 17.41
N VAL A 117 -0.31 1.62 18.41
CA VAL A 117 -0.97 1.73 19.71
C VAL A 117 -0.04 2.34 20.76
N ASP A 118 1.10 1.69 20.99
CA ASP A 118 2.01 2.08 22.06
C ASP A 118 3.17 2.94 21.50
N ALA A 119 3.58 3.92 22.29
CA ALA A 119 4.66 4.82 21.92
C ALA A 119 5.97 4.05 21.67
N GLY A 120 6.62 4.32 20.54
CA GLY A 120 7.87 3.67 20.14
C GLY A 120 7.71 2.27 19.52
N ASP A 121 6.50 1.82 19.21
CA ASP A 121 6.29 0.56 18.47
C ASP A 121 6.84 0.62 17.05
N ASN A 122 6.98 1.83 16.47
CA ASN A 122 7.39 2.05 15.09
C ASN A 122 6.58 1.23 14.08
N PHE A 123 5.26 1.13 14.29
CA PHE A 123 4.36 0.42 13.39
C PHE A 123 4.47 0.96 11.95
N GLY A 124 4.39 0.09 10.95
CA GLY A 124 4.64 0.48 9.56
C GLY A 124 6.13 0.62 9.18
N ALA A 125 7.08 0.28 10.06
CA ALA A 125 8.50 0.16 9.68
C ALA A 125 8.72 -0.85 8.53
N VAL A 126 7.90 -1.90 8.47
CA VAL A 126 7.87 -2.85 7.34
C VAL A 126 6.42 -3.14 7.00
N VAL A 127 6.07 -3.00 5.72
CA VAL A 127 4.80 -3.47 5.16
C VAL A 127 5.06 -4.53 4.09
N ALA A 128 4.25 -5.57 4.10
CA ALA A 128 4.25 -6.63 3.10
C ALA A 128 2.80 -7.07 2.86
N SER A 129 2.53 -7.55 1.66
CA SER A 129 1.22 -8.04 1.28
C SER A 129 1.32 -9.52 0.86
N ALA A 130 0.25 -10.27 1.11
CA ALA A 130 0.17 -11.69 0.82
C ALA A 130 -1.29 -12.15 0.82
N ASP A 131 -1.60 -13.07 -0.10
CA ASP A 131 -2.83 -13.85 -0.06
C ASP A 131 -2.70 -14.95 1.00
N VAL A 132 -3.18 -14.66 2.21
CA VAL A 132 -3.02 -15.52 3.39
C VAL A 132 -4.06 -16.64 3.46
N ASN A 133 -5.20 -16.51 2.79
CA ASN A 133 -6.31 -17.46 2.84
C ASN A 133 -6.52 -18.23 1.51
N GLY A 134 -5.76 -17.88 0.46
CA GLY A 134 -5.76 -18.55 -0.83
C GLY A 134 -6.97 -18.23 -1.72
N ASP A 135 -7.65 -17.10 -1.48
CA ASP A 135 -8.81 -16.68 -2.28
C ASP A 135 -8.44 -15.88 -3.53
N GLY A 136 -7.16 -15.54 -3.69
CA GLY A 136 -6.61 -14.81 -4.81
C GLY A 136 -6.38 -13.32 -4.54
N PHE A 137 -6.57 -12.86 -3.30
CA PHE A 137 -6.46 -11.46 -2.88
C PHE A 137 -5.39 -11.27 -1.79
N GLY A 138 -4.66 -10.16 -1.86
CA GLY A 138 -3.56 -9.82 -0.93
C GLY A 138 -2.28 -9.38 -1.60
#